data_AF-A0A1Y5JPW9-F1
#
_entry.id   AF-A0A1Y5JPW9-F1
#
_cell.length_a   1.000
_cell.length_b   1.000
_cell.length_c   1.000
_cell.angle_alpha   90.00
_cell.angle_beta   90.00
_cell.angle_gamma   90.00
#
_symmetry.space_group_name_H-M   'P 1'
#
loop_
_entity.id
_entity.type
_entity.pdbx_description
1 polymer ?
#
loop_
_entity_poly.entity_id
_entity_poly.type
_entity_poly.pdbx_seq_one_letter_code
_entity_poly.pdbx_strand_id
1 'polypeptide(L)'
;MNEILPIIISTGVITAIITALFGKLSSDKALKIENITKERKEWRDQLRLLIARAVKAQQDKSINDIQLIEAELVVRLNPEDKDDLSILESVKAIKDEWSDDALQEFCDRVSYLLKHDWERVKQESTTKISPQTLAITTLFVMFAGMAVEPLMGISSAFITSAVIVLILFSLLALKEYIVKEYPQTKWLMYLTNTKYRKKYKNRVDRK
;
A
#
# COMPACT_ATOMS: atom_id res chain seq x y z
N MET A 1 33.75 -3.84 -40.15
CA MET A 1 33.17 -2.53 -39.72
C MET A 1 31.70 -2.38 -40.11
N ASN A 2 31.28 -2.82 -41.31
CA ASN A 2 29.90 -2.68 -41.81
C ASN A 2 28.82 -3.47 -41.03
N GLU A 3 29.18 -4.54 -40.30
CA GLU A 3 28.20 -5.33 -39.53
C GLU A 3 28.03 -4.86 -38.08
N ILE A 4 28.97 -4.07 -37.55
CA ILE A 4 28.94 -3.63 -36.14
C ILE A 4 27.97 -2.46 -35.95
N LEU A 5 27.91 -1.56 -36.94
CA LEU A 5 27.06 -0.36 -36.88
C LEU A 5 25.54 -0.69 -36.80
N PRO A 6 24.99 -1.63 -37.61
CA PRO A 6 23.59 -2.03 -37.51
C PRO A 6 23.26 -2.73 -36.18
N ILE A 7 24.20 -3.49 -35.62
CA ILE A 7 24.04 -4.16 -34.32
C ILE A 7 23.97 -3.13 -33.20
N ILE A 8 24.85 -2.12 -33.20
CA ILE A 8 24.83 -1.04 -32.19
C ILE A 8 23.54 -0.21 -32.28
N ILE A 9 23.09 0.12 -33.50
CA ILE A 9 21.87 0.91 -33.70
C ILE A 9 20.63 0.11 -33.28
N SER A 10 20.53 -1.17 -33.68
CA SER A 10 19.38 -2.02 -33.33
C SER A 10 19.29 -2.29 -31.82
N THR A 11 20.41 -2.56 -31.15
CA THR A 11 20.46 -2.73 -29.68
C THR A 11 20.13 -1.44 -28.93
N GLY A 12 20.60 -0.28 -29.40
CA GLY A 12 20.26 1.02 -28.84
C GLY A 12 18.76 1.34 -28.92
N VAL A 13 18.14 1.08 -30.08
CA VAL A 13 16.69 1.30 -30.28
C VAL A 13 15.86 0.38 -29.38
N ILE A 14 16.19 -0.91 -29.29
CA ILE A 14 15.49 -1.86 -28.42
C ILE A 14 15.60 -1.44 -26.96
N THR A 15 16.80 -1.04 -26.50
CA THR A 15 17.02 -0.58 -25.13
C THR A 15 16.24 0.68 -24.82
N ALA A 16 16.16 1.63 -25.77
CA ALA A 16 15.37 2.85 -25.61
C ALA A 16 13.87 2.55 -25.50
N ILE A 17 13.34 1.63 -26.32
CA ILE A 17 11.93 1.21 -26.26
C ILE A 17 11.62 0.53 -24.92
N ILE A 18 12.47 -0.40 -24.49
CA ILE A 18 12.31 -1.09 -23.21
C ILE A 18 12.33 -0.07 -22.05
N THR A 19 13.31 0.83 -22.05
CA THR A 19 13.44 1.88 -21.03
C THR A 19 12.22 2.80 -21.03
N ALA A 20 11.72 3.21 -22.18
CA ALA A 20 10.52 4.03 -22.31
C ALA A 20 9.27 3.32 -21.77
N LEU A 21 9.10 2.02 -22.08
CA LEU A 21 7.98 1.21 -21.57
C LEU A 21 8.02 1.05 -20.05
N PHE A 22 9.19 0.69 -19.49
CA PHE A 22 9.36 0.59 -18.03
C PHE A 22 9.19 1.95 -17.35
N GLY A 23 9.71 3.03 -17.95
CA GLY A 23 9.53 4.40 -17.50
C GLY A 23 8.05 4.78 -17.42
N LYS A 24 7.28 4.47 -18.47
CA LYS A 24 5.83 4.69 -18.51
C LYS A 24 5.10 3.89 -17.42
N LEU A 25 5.35 2.58 -17.31
CA LEU A 25 4.70 1.74 -16.31
C LEU A 25 5.00 2.17 -14.86
N SER A 26 6.24 2.60 -14.61
CA SER A 26 6.65 3.15 -13.31
C SER A 26 5.93 4.48 -13.03
N SER A 27 5.88 5.37 -14.03
CA SER A 27 5.21 6.66 -13.93
C SER A 27 3.70 6.50 -13.72
N ASP A 28 3.02 5.66 -14.49
CA ASP A 28 1.58 5.40 -14.37
C ASP A 28 1.23 4.89 -12.95
N LYS A 29 2.06 3.99 -12.39
CA LYS A 29 1.90 3.51 -11.01
C LYS A 29 2.12 4.62 -9.98
N ALA A 30 3.16 5.42 -10.15
CA ALA A 30 3.46 6.54 -9.25
C ALA A 30 2.31 7.56 -9.24
N LEU A 31 1.81 7.95 -10.41
CA LEU A 31 0.67 8.86 -10.55
C LEU A 31 -0.60 8.29 -9.89
N LYS A 32 -0.88 7.00 -10.08
CA LYS A 32 -2.02 6.34 -9.42
C LYS A 32 -1.90 6.38 -7.89
N ILE A 33 -0.72 6.06 -7.36
CA ILE A 33 -0.46 6.09 -5.90
C ILE A 33 -0.59 7.52 -5.37
N GLU A 34 -0.05 8.50 -6.08
CA GLU A 34 -0.12 9.92 -5.71
C GLU A 34 -1.58 10.40 -5.64
N ASN A 35 -2.37 10.14 -6.68
CA ASN A 35 -3.78 10.53 -6.73
C ASN A 35 -4.58 9.92 -5.57
N ILE A 36 -4.44 8.61 -5.34
CA ILE A 36 -5.13 7.92 -4.23
C ILE A 36 -4.67 8.47 -2.87
N THR A 37 -3.37 8.73 -2.72
CA THR A 37 -2.82 9.26 -1.46
C THR A 37 -3.32 10.68 -1.18
N LYS A 38 -3.48 11.49 -2.23
CA LYS A 38 -4.05 12.83 -2.15
C LYS A 38 -5.52 12.78 -1.72
N GLU A 39 -6.36 12.00 -2.39
CA GLU A 39 -7.77 11.83 -2.01
C GLU A 39 -7.91 11.31 -0.57
N ARG A 40 -7.10 10.33 -0.16
CA ARG A 40 -7.11 9.84 1.22
C ARG A 40 -6.64 10.88 2.23
N LYS A 41 -5.69 11.75 1.87
CA LYS A 41 -5.28 12.87 2.72
C LYS A 41 -6.47 13.81 2.94
N GLU A 42 -7.13 14.21 1.85
CA GLU A 42 -8.32 15.05 1.90
C GLU A 42 -9.42 14.41 2.75
N TRP A 43 -9.70 13.12 2.54
CA TRP A 43 -10.64 12.36 3.37
C TRP A 43 -10.28 12.35 4.86
N ARG A 44 -9.02 12.12 5.22
CA ARG A 44 -8.56 12.19 6.62
C ARG A 44 -8.69 13.59 7.21
N ASP A 45 -8.40 14.62 6.43
CA ASP A 45 -8.52 16.02 6.86
C ASP A 45 -9.99 16.37 7.13
N GLN A 46 -10.92 15.90 6.28
CA GLN A 46 -12.37 16.04 6.51
C GLN A 46 -12.83 15.30 7.77
N LEU A 47 -12.35 14.06 8.02
CA LEU A 47 -12.69 13.32 9.23
C LEU A 47 -12.22 14.04 10.50
N ARG A 48 -11.02 14.66 10.49
CA ARG A 48 -10.53 15.46 11.64
C ARG A 48 -11.38 16.70 11.86
N LEU A 49 -11.85 17.34 10.79
CA LEU A 49 -12.76 18.48 10.87
C LEU A 49 -14.11 18.07 11.48
N LEU A 50 -14.65 16.92 11.08
CA LEU A 50 -15.89 16.37 11.65
C LEU A 50 -15.76 16.08 13.15
N ILE A 51 -14.62 15.57 13.60
CA ILE A 51 -14.34 15.42 15.04
C ILE A 51 -14.41 16.78 15.74
N ALA A 52 -13.71 17.80 15.23
CA ALA A 52 -13.70 19.12 15.86
C ALA A 52 -15.11 19.75 15.91
N ARG A 53 -15.91 19.56 14.84
CA ARG A 53 -17.31 19.97 14.81
C ARG A 53 -18.16 19.20 15.82
N ALA A 54 -17.94 17.89 15.98
CA ALA A 54 -18.66 17.08 16.96
C ALA A 54 -18.39 17.54 18.40
N VAL A 55 -17.14 17.87 18.73
CA VAL A 55 -16.78 18.45 20.03
C VAL A 55 -17.55 19.75 20.27
N LYS A 56 -17.57 20.65 19.29
CA LYS A 56 -18.30 21.92 19.39
C LYS A 56 -19.81 21.70 19.51
N ALA A 57 -20.38 20.82 18.69
CA ALA A 57 -21.81 20.49 18.71
C ALA A 57 -22.23 19.88 20.05
N GLN A 58 -21.36 19.10 20.70
CA GLN A 58 -21.59 18.57 22.03
C GLN A 58 -21.59 19.67 23.11
N GLN A 59 -20.66 20.62 23.04
CA GLN A 59 -20.62 21.78 23.94
C GLN A 59 -21.86 22.66 23.79
N ASP A 60 -22.26 22.93 22.54
CA ASP A 60 -23.42 23.77 22.21
C ASP A 60 -24.76 23.00 22.34
N LYS A 61 -24.71 21.69 22.60
CA LYS A 61 -25.86 20.76 22.61
C LYS A 61 -26.75 20.88 21.38
N SER A 62 -26.13 21.06 20.22
CA SER A 62 -26.81 21.29 18.94
C SER A 62 -27.11 19.96 18.24
N ILE A 63 -28.38 19.54 18.30
CA ILE A 63 -28.86 18.32 17.61
C ILE A 63 -28.65 18.44 16.10
N ASN A 64 -28.90 19.62 15.53
CA ASN A 64 -28.79 19.85 14.09
C ASN A 64 -27.36 19.65 13.58
N ASP A 65 -26.36 20.12 14.34
CA ASP A 65 -24.95 19.95 13.97
C ASP A 65 -24.53 18.48 14.05
N ILE A 66 -24.98 17.73 15.07
CA ILE A 66 -24.73 16.28 15.15
C ILE A 66 -25.38 15.53 13.98
N GLN A 67 -26.60 15.89 13.58
CA GLN A 67 -27.27 15.28 12.42
C GLN A 67 -26.53 15.58 11.11
N LEU A 68 -26.00 16.79 10.95
CA LEU A 68 -25.19 17.16 9.79
C LEU A 68 -23.91 16.32 9.74
N ILE A 69 -23.24 16.16 10.88
CA ILE A 69 -22.04 15.33 11.01
C ILE A 69 -22.36 13.87 10.70
N GLU A 70 -23.47 13.34 11.20
CA GLU A 70 -23.93 11.98 10.91
C GLU A 70 -24.13 11.78 9.41
N ALA A 71 -24.82 12.70 8.73
CA ALA A 71 -25.05 12.65 7.29
C ALA A 71 -23.73 12.69 6.50
N GLU A 72 -22.78 13.54 6.89
CA GLU A 72 -21.46 13.60 6.27
C GLU A 72 -20.64 12.31 6.49
N LEU A 73 -20.76 11.66 7.65
CA LEU A 73 -20.05 10.42 7.95
C LEU A 73 -20.60 9.24 7.15
N VAL A 74 -21.92 9.13 6.99
CA VAL A 74 -22.57 8.03 6.26
C VAL A 74 -22.07 7.94 4.81
N VAL A 75 -21.81 9.07 4.16
CA VAL A 75 -21.30 9.09 2.77
C VAL A 75 -19.79 8.88 2.67
N ARG A 76 -19.06 8.89 3.79
CA ARG A 76 -17.58 8.76 3.84
C ARG A 76 -17.10 7.41 4.37
N LEU A 77 -17.94 6.73 5.14
CA LEU A 77 -17.64 5.46 5.78
C LEU A 77 -18.33 4.31 5.04
N ASN A 78 -17.83 3.09 5.23
CA ASN A 78 -18.45 1.92 4.63
C ASN A 78 -19.54 1.37 5.58
N PRO A 79 -20.83 1.43 5.22
CA PRO A 79 -21.91 0.91 6.09
C PRO A 79 -21.88 -0.62 6.27
N GLU A 80 -21.16 -1.36 5.42
CA GLU A 80 -21.00 -2.81 5.57
C GLU A 80 -19.87 -3.19 6.54
N ASP A 81 -18.96 -2.26 6.85
CA ASP A 81 -17.88 -2.51 7.80
C ASP A 81 -18.37 -2.31 9.24
N LYS A 82 -18.19 -3.34 10.07
CA LYS A 82 -18.69 -3.35 11.45
C LYS A 82 -18.08 -2.23 12.30
N ASP A 83 -16.80 -1.94 12.12
CA ASP A 83 -16.12 -0.91 12.90
C ASP A 83 -16.56 0.50 12.47
N ASP A 84 -16.85 0.69 11.18
CA ASP A 84 -17.45 1.94 10.65
C ASP A 84 -18.90 2.12 11.09
N LEU A 85 -19.70 1.06 11.09
CA LEU A 85 -21.07 1.10 11.60
C LEU A 85 -21.09 1.52 13.08
N SER A 86 -20.18 0.99 13.89
CA SER A 86 -20.06 1.42 15.29
C SER A 86 -19.57 2.87 15.45
N ILE A 87 -18.86 3.46 14.47
CA ILE A 87 -18.58 4.90 14.48
C ILE A 87 -19.88 5.68 14.31
N LEU A 88 -20.74 5.27 13.37
CA LEU A 88 -22.04 5.91 13.13
C LEU A 88 -22.96 5.79 14.35
N GLU A 89 -22.97 4.64 15.03
CA GLU A 89 -23.69 4.47 16.30
C GLU A 89 -23.14 5.38 17.40
N SER A 90 -21.82 5.48 17.53
CA SER A 90 -21.21 6.34 18.55
C SER A 90 -21.51 7.83 18.35
N VAL A 91 -21.64 8.31 17.10
CA VAL A 91 -22.03 9.71 16.86
C VAL A 91 -23.50 9.97 17.21
N LYS A 92 -24.37 8.95 17.03
CA LYS A 92 -25.78 9.03 17.45
C LYS A 92 -25.89 9.06 18.98
N ALA A 93 -25.07 8.29 19.69
CA ALA A 93 -25.08 8.30 21.16
C ALA A 93 -24.78 9.69 21.74
N ILE A 94 -24.00 10.53 21.04
CA ILE A 94 -23.69 11.90 21.48
C ILE A 94 -24.96 12.73 21.68
N LYS A 95 -25.93 12.68 20.75
CA LYS A 95 -27.18 13.46 20.85
C LYS A 95 -28.15 12.90 21.89
N ASP A 96 -28.06 11.61 22.19
CA ASP A 96 -28.97 10.94 23.12
C ASP A 96 -28.54 11.18 24.58
N GLU A 97 -27.24 11.17 24.85
CA GLU A 97 -26.71 11.26 26.22
C GLU A 97 -26.07 12.62 26.54
N TRP A 98 -25.54 13.33 25.53
CA TRP A 98 -24.65 14.49 25.71
C TRP A 98 -23.52 14.25 26.73
N SER A 99 -23.06 12.99 26.85
CA SER A 99 -22.01 12.57 27.76
C SER A 99 -20.63 12.77 27.14
N ASP A 100 -19.65 13.10 27.97
CA ASP A 100 -18.24 13.17 27.53
C ASP A 100 -17.71 11.80 27.12
N ASP A 101 -18.25 10.73 27.70
CA ASP A 101 -17.91 9.35 27.38
C ASP A 101 -18.36 8.99 25.95
N ALA A 102 -19.58 9.36 25.53
CA ALA A 102 -20.07 9.14 24.17
C ALA A 102 -19.22 9.89 23.13
N LEU A 103 -18.89 11.17 23.40
CA LEU A 103 -18.01 11.95 22.54
C LEU A 103 -16.61 11.31 22.46
N GLN A 104 -16.08 10.86 23.59
CA GLN A 104 -14.76 10.25 23.67
C GLN A 104 -14.71 8.91 22.93
N GLU A 105 -15.76 8.09 23.01
CA GLU A 105 -15.86 6.85 22.25
C GLU A 105 -15.84 7.13 20.74
N PHE A 106 -16.64 8.09 20.26
CA PHE A 106 -16.62 8.51 18.86
C PHE A 106 -15.22 8.96 18.42
N CYS A 107 -14.58 9.85 19.19
CA CYS A 107 -13.24 10.36 18.88
C CYS A 107 -12.19 9.24 18.82
N ASP A 108 -12.26 8.28 19.74
CA ASP A 108 -11.33 7.17 19.76
C ASP A 108 -11.55 6.25 18.55
N ARG A 109 -12.79 5.89 18.23
CA ARG A 109 -13.09 5.00 17.08
C ARG A 109 -12.62 5.60 15.76
N VAL A 110 -12.85 6.89 15.54
CA VAL A 110 -12.31 7.60 14.37
C VAL A 110 -10.78 7.65 14.40
N SER A 111 -10.16 7.81 15.58
CA SER A 111 -8.69 7.76 15.70
C SER A 111 -8.10 6.40 15.30
N TYR A 112 -8.78 5.30 15.66
CA TYR A 112 -8.40 3.95 15.24
C TYR A 112 -8.52 3.78 13.72
N LEU A 113 -9.60 4.31 13.11
CA LEU A 113 -9.78 4.32 11.66
C LEU A 113 -8.64 5.08 10.96
N LEU A 114 -8.35 6.30 11.40
CA LEU A 114 -7.28 7.13 10.84
C LEU A 114 -5.90 6.46 10.99
N LYS A 115 -5.66 5.79 12.11
CA LYS A 115 -4.42 5.05 12.34
C LYS A 115 -4.28 3.86 11.39
N HIS A 116 -5.37 3.12 11.17
CA HIS A 116 -5.40 2.00 10.23
C HIS A 116 -5.15 2.44 8.80
N ASP A 117 -5.83 3.50 8.34
CA ASP A 117 -5.63 4.04 7.00
C ASP A 117 -4.18 4.53 6.79
N TRP A 118 -3.58 5.19 7.79
CA TRP A 118 -2.17 5.58 7.73
C TRP A 118 -1.23 4.39 7.54
N GLU A 119 -1.44 3.31 8.30
CA GLU A 119 -0.63 2.10 8.16
C GLU A 119 -0.80 1.46 6.79
N ARG A 120 -2.02 1.45 6.24
CA ARG A 120 -2.32 0.97 4.89
C ARG A 120 -1.61 1.81 3.82
N VAL A 121 -1.71 3.14 3.88
CA VAL A 121 -1.04 4.02 2.91
C VAL A 121 0.47 3.83 2.92
N LYS A 122 1.08 3.68 4.10
CA LYS A 122 2.53 3.40 4.21
C LYS A 122 2.91 2.10 3.49
N GLN A 123 2.04 1.11 3.51
CA GLN A 123 2.25 -0.17 2.84
C GLN A 123 2.11 -0.05 1.33
N GLU A 124 1.04 0.62 0.88
CA GLU A 124 0.76 0.87 -0.54
C GLU A 124 1.83 1.72 -1.21
N SER A 125 2.40 2.69 -0.49
CA SER A 125 3.47 3.56 -0.99
C SER A 125 4.88 2.92 -0.91
N THR A 126 5.01 1.75 -0.29
CA THR A 126 6.30 1.05 -0.22
C THR A 126 6.48 0.17 -1.46
N THR A 127 7.33 0.60 -2.39
CA THR A 127 7.71 -0.20 -3.56
C THR A 127 8.52 -1.41 -3.11
N LYS A 128 7.89 -2.58 -3.02
CA LYS A 128 8.59 -3.86 -2.89
C LYS A 128 8.87 -4.41 -4.29
N ILE A 129 10.13 -4.63 -4.63
CA ILE A 129 10.49 -5.39 -5.82
C ILE A 129 10.05 -6.83 -5.57
N SER A 130 9.11 -7.33 -6.36
CA SER A 130 8.61 -8.70 -6.17
C SER A 130 9.72 -9.72 -6.46
N PRO A 131 9.89 -10.70 -5.58
CA PRO A 131 10.69 -11.90 -5.82
C PRO A 131 10.56 -12.52 -7.21
N GLN A 132 9.31 -12.59 -7.69
CA GLN A 132 8.97 -13.19 -8.97
C GLN A 132 9.46 -12.33 -10.13
N THR A 133 9.42 -11.01 -9.99
CA THR A 133 9.96 -10.07 -10.99
C THR A 133 11.48 -10.20 -11.07
N LEU A 134 12.17 -10.33 -9.95
CA LEU A 134 13.62 -10.60 -9.94
C LEU A 134 13.93 -11.95 -10.60
N ALA A 135 13.22 -13.02 -10.24
CA ALA A 135 13.45 -14.35 -10.81
C ALA A 135 13.19 -14.42 -12.33
N ILE A 136 12.12 -13.80 -12.82
CA ILE A 136 11.83 -13.72 -14.26
C ILE A 136 12.90 -12.88 -14.98
N THR A 137 13.31 -11.75 -14.38
CA THR A 137 14.38 -10.92 -14.95
C THR A 137 15.70 -11.68 -15.01
N THR A 138 16.04 -12.44 -13.97
CA THR A 138 17.18 -13.35 -13.91
C THR A 138 17.14 -14.39 -15.03
N LEU A 139 16.02 -15.09 -15.21
CA LEU A 139 15.86 -16.10 -16.25
C LEU A 139 15.97 -15.50 -17.65
N PHE A 140 15.38 -14.32 -17.87
CA PHE A 140 15.48 -13.60 -19.14
C PHE A 140 16.92 -13.20 -19.46
N VAL A 141 17.66 -12.65 -18.49
CA VAL A 141 19.08 -12.29 -18.65
C VAL A 141 19.93 -13.53 -18.91
N MET A 142 19.66 -14.64 -18.24
CA MET A 142 20.35 -15.92 -18.47
C MET A 142 20.11 -16.44 -19.90
N PHE A 143 18.86 -16.44 -20.36
CA PHE A 143 18.50 -16.92 -21.69
C PHE A 143 19.06 -16.03 -22.81
N ALA A 144 19.00 -14.71 -22.62
CA ALA A 144 19.61 -13.74 -23.54
C ALA A 144 21.14 -13.87 -23.57
N GLY A 145 21.78 -14.07 -22.41
CA GLY A 145 23.23 -14.27 -22.31
C GLY A 145 23.71 -15.51 -23.07
N MET A 146 23.01 -16.64 -22.91
CA MET A 146 23.31 -17.89 -23.64
C MET A 146 23.15 -17.73 -25.16
N ALA A 147 22.18 -16.93 -25.61
CA ALA A 147 21.98 -16.68 -27.05
C ALA A 147 23.05 -15.76 -27.65
N VAL A 148 23.63 -14.86 -26.86
CA VAL A 148 24.65 -13.88 -27.31
C VAL A 148 26.08 -14.42 -27.20
N GLU A 149 26.34 -15.37 -26.29
CA GLU A 149 27.65 -16.02 -26.08
C GLU A 149 28.32 -16.52 -27.37
N PRO A 150 27.67 -17.35 -28.21
CA PRO A 150 28.27 -17.84 -29.45
C PRO A 150 28.46 -16.75 -30.52
N LEU A 151 27.79 -15.60 -30.40
CA LEU A 151 27.84 -14.52 -31.39
C LEU A 151 28.96 -13.50 -31.10
N MET A 152 29.29 -13.27 -29.83
CA MET A 152 30.23 -12.19 -29.42
C MET A 152 31.57 -12.69 -28.85
N GLY A 153 31.77 -14.00 -28.68
CA GLY A 153 33.03 -14.55 -28.18
C GLY A 153 33.34 -14.16 -26.72
N ILE A 154 32.31 -13.85 -25.94
CA ILE A 154 32.41 -13.49 -24.52
C ILE A 154 32.86 -14.72 -23.72
N SER A 155 33.71 -14.54 -22.71
CA SER A 155 34.18 -15.69 -21.92
C SER A 155 33.05 -16.31 -21.10
N SER A 156 32.96 -17.64 -21.13
CA SER A 156 31.95 -18.41 -20.39
C SER A 156 31.99 -18.14 -18.88
N ALA A 157 33.18 -17.80 -18.35
CA ALA A 157 33.39 -17.44 -16.95
C ALA A 157 32.59 -16.19 -16.51
N PHE A 158 32.47 -15.17 -17.37
CA PHE A 158 31.72 -13.96 -17.08
C PHE A 158 30.20 -14.21 -17.04
N ILE A 159 29.71 -15.06 -17.94
CA ILE A 159 28.29 -15.44 -17.97
C ILE A 159 27.94 -16.28 -16.74
N THR A 160 28.80 -17.23 -16.35
CA THR A 160 28.57 -18.04 -15.14
C THR A 160 28.56 -17.20 -13.86
N SER A 161 29.41 -16.18 -13.73
CA SER A 161 29.40 -15.32 -12.54
C SER A 161 28.15 -14.44 -12.46
N ALA A 162 27.69 -13.91 -13.60
CA ALA A 162 26.42 -13.18 -13.67
C ALA A 162 25.21 -14.07 -13.30
N VAL A 163 25.19 -15.31 -13.77
CA VAL A 163 24.14 -16.29 -13.43
C VAL A 163 24.17 -16.64 -11.94
N ILE A 164 25.35 -16.84 -11.34
CA ILE A 164 25.48 -17.12 -9.89
C ILE A 164 24.93 -15.96 -9.04
N VAL A 165 25.28 -14.72 -9.38
CA VAL A 165 24.78 -13.53 -8.67
C VAL A 165 23.25 -13.46 -8.77
N LEU A 166 22.71 -13.72 -9.95
CA LEU A 166 21.26 -13.72 -10.18
C LEU A 166 20.53 -14.87 -9.48
N ILE A 167 21.16 -16.05 -9.35
CA ILE A 167 20.64 -17.17 -8.55
C ILE A 167 20.61 -16.79 -7.06
N LEU A 168 21.66 -16.15 -6.53
CA LEU A 168 21.68 -15.66 -5.15
C LEU A 168 20.56 -14.64 -4.89
N PHE A 169 20.30 -13.71 -5.83
CA PHE A 169 19.14 -12.82 -5.75
C PHE A 169 17.81 -13.57 -5.82
N SER A 170 17.71 -14.62 -6.63
CA SER A 170 16.49 -15.45 -6.73
C SER A 170 16.21 -16.27 -5.45
N LEU A 171 17.24 -16.68 -4.70
CA LEU A 171 17.10 -17.37 -3.41
C LEU A 171 16.61 -16.42 -2.31
N LEU A 172 17.11 -15.17 -2.29
CA LEU A 172 16.59 -14.12 -1.40
C LEU A 172 15.11 -13.83 -1.69
N ALA A 173 14.74 -13.84 -2.97
CA ALA A 173 13.38 -13.72 -3.45
C ALA A 173 12.49 -14.94 -3.04
N LEU A 174 12.99 -16.17 -3.16
CA LEU A 174 12.26 -17.38 -2.79
C LEU A 174 11.86 -17.40 -1.30
N LYS A 175 12.73 -16.91 -0.41
CA LYS A 175 12.43 -16.70 1.01
C LYS A 175 11.18 -15.83 1.20
N GLU A 176 11.03 -14.76 0.44
CA GLU A 176 9.86 -13.88 0.49
C GLU A 176 8.60 -14.52 -0.13
N TYR A 177 8.74 -15.38 -1.15
CA TYR A 177 7.61 -16.12 -1.75
C TYR A 177 7.04 -17.19 -0.82
N ILE A 178 7.89 -17.99 -0.16
CA ILE A 178 7.48 -18.99 0.83
C ILE A 178 6.69 -18.32 1.97
N VAL A 179 7.07 -17.09 2.31
CA VAL A 179 6.38 -16.26 3.30
C VAL A 179 5.00 -15.77 2.85
N LYS A 180 4.73 -15.74 1.55
CA LYS A 180 3.43 -15.33 1.00
C LYS A 180 2.45 -16.50 0.86
N GLU A 181 2.91 -17.68 0.44
CA GLU A 181 2.06 -18.82 0.09
C GLU A 181 1.57 -19.64 1.30
N TYR A 182 2.28 -19.58 2.44
CA TYR A 182 1.89 -20.27 3.68
C TYR A 182 1.54 -19.26 4.80
N PRO A 183 0.46 -18.48 4.69
CA PRO A 183 0.17 -17.36 5.60
C PRO A 183 -0.44 -17.78 6.95
N GLN A 184 -0.72 -19.07 7.18
CA GLN A 184 -1.55 -19.53 8.30
C GLN A 184 -0.91 -19.45 9.70
N THR A 185 0.36 -19.06 9.84
CA THR A 185 0.98 -18.86 11.16
C THR A 185 1.01 -17.37 11.53
N LYS A 186 0.68 -17.03 12.79
CA LYS A 186 0.62 -15.63 13.29
C LYS A 186 1.89 -14.81 13.02
N TRP A 187 3.05 -15.46 12.93
CA TRP A 187 4.33 -14.86 12.59
C TRP A 187 4.39 -14.36 11.13
N LEU A 188 3.70 -15.03 10.21
CA LEU A 188 3.70 -14.75 8.78
C LEU A 188 2.89 -13.50 8.41
N MET A 189 1.85 -13.20 9.20
CA MET A 189 1.12 -11.92 9.12
C MET A 189 2.00 -10.70 9.47
N TYR A 190 3.06 -10.89 10.28
CA TYR A 190 4.04 -9.84 10.56
C TYR A 190 4.87 -9.48 9.32
N LEU A 191 4.96 -10.40 8.34
CA LEU A 191 5.80 -10.29 7.14
C LEU A 191 5.01 -9.88 5.88
N THR A 192 3.76 -10.33 5.74
CA THR A 192 2.87 -9.92 4.63
C THR A 192 2.36 -8.49 4.76
N ASN A 193 2.59 -7.86 5.92
CA ASN A 193 2.21 -6.50 6.25
C ASN A 193 0.71 -6.22 6.07
N THR A 194 -0.16 -7.20 5.87
CA THR A 194 -1.61 -6.95 5.91
C THR A 194 -2.01 -6.73 7.36
N LYS A 195 -2.06 -5.46 7.78
CA LYS A 195 -2.46 -5.11 9.15
C LYS A 195 -3.98 -5.07 9.22
N TYR A 196 -4.54 -5.98 10.01
CA TYR A 196 -5.94 -5.95 10.40
C TYR A 196 -6.23 -4.62 11.13
N ARG A 197 -7.39 -4.02 10.87
CA ARG A 197 -7.85 -2.86 11.64
C ARG A 197 -7.89 -3.25 13.10
N LYS A 198 -7.06 -2.62 13.94
CA LYS A 198 -7.07 -2.94 15.36
C LYS A 198 -8.49 -2.70 15.87
N LYS A 199 -9.12 -3.74 16.41
CA LYS A 199 -10.44 -3.62 17.01
C LYS A 199 -10.37 -2.55 18.11
N TYR A 200 -11.37 -1.68 18.13
CA TYR A 200 -11.50 -0.70 19.21
C TYR A 200 -11.50 -1.41 20.57
N LYS A 201 -10.78 -0.82 21.52
CA LYS A 201 -10.78 -1.23 22.93
C LYS A 201 -11.17 -0.03 23.77
N ASN A 202 -12.14 -0.22 24.66
CA ASN A 202 -12.57 0.84 25.56
C ASN A 202 -11.38 1.35 26.39
N ARG A 203 -11.35 2.62 26.75
CA ARG A 203 -10.32 3.19 27.64
C ARG A 203 -10.33 2.54 29.00
N VAL A 204 -11.50 2.12 29.49
CA VAL A 204 -11.63 1.39 30.76
C VAL A 204 -10.86 0.08 30.72
N ASP A 205 -10.90 -0.64 29.59
CA ASP A 205 -10.20 -1.92 29.40
C ASP A 205 -8.69 -1.77 29.13
N ARG A 206 -8.17 -0.54 29.05
CA ARG A 206 -6.75 -0.24 28.78
C ARG A 206 -5.93 0.08 30.02
N LYS A 207 -6.57 0.29 31.17
CA LYS A 207 -5.93 0.51 32.47
C LYS A 207 -5.72 -0.81 33.19
#